data_AF-A0A223RV20-F1
#
_entry.id   AF-A0A223RV20-F1
#
_cell.length_a   1.000
_cell.length_b   1.000
_cell.length_c   1.000
_cell.angle_alpha   90.00
_cell.angle_beta   90.00
_cell.angle_gamma   90.00
#
_symmetry.space_group_name_H-M   'P 1'
#
loop_
_entity.id
_entity.type
_entity.pdbx_description
1 polymer ?
#
loop_
_entity_poly.entity_id
_entity_poly.type
_entity_poly.pdbx_seq_one_letter_code
_entity_poly.pdbx_strand_id
1 'polypeptide(L)'
;MPRRPLPTGFGAASSRAALALSLVLGGVSLAPLESGAASPPSTPPTGVNDTAGERRVAEAAAALRVPDAGDVRGDITLPRRGAHGTTVSWRSEESRVVNPAGEVNRPEHGADPISVELTATVRLGPHRAERRFRLTVPPLPERNPEKGYLFTYFTGAGTADGEQVHFAASRGDDALAWDELNGGEPVLTSTKGEGGVRDPFIVRSPEGDKFYLIATDLRMHGDGNWDEVQRHGSRHIEVWESTDLVHWSEQRHVRVAPDNAGNVWAPEAYYDESIGAYVVFWASKLYDADDPDHSEDTHNRMMYATTRDFHTFGEPRIWQDPGHSVIDSTVVSEDGTYYRFTKDERANSDAAPCDKYITEEKSPNLRSTDYTFVADCIGEAEGSEPGISRGEGPTVFESNSGDKWYMFIDEFGGRGYVPFETTDLDSGEWTMSENYDLPDSPRHGTVLPVTADELQRLRAEYGTGTSG
;
A
#
# COMPACT_ATOMS: atom_id res chain seq x y z
N MET A 1 -33.98 -11.47 13.09
CA MET A 1 -33.98 -11.32 14.56
C MET A 1 -33.36 -9.95 14.89
N PRO A 2 -33.85 -9.16 15.86
CA PRO A 2 -33.36 -7.79 16.01
C PRO A 2 -32.03 -7.77 16.79
N ARG A 3 -31.01 -7.13 16.20
CA ARG A 3 -29.66 -6.93 16.74
C ARG A 3 -29.71 -5.95 17.93
N ARG A 4 -28.95 -6.25 19.00
CA ARG A 4 -28.71 -5.38 20.15
C ARG A 4 -27.47 -4.49 19.91
N PRO A 5 -27.41 -3.27 20.47
CA PRO A 5 -26.29 -2.35 20.26
C PRO A 5 -25.12 -2.64 21.22
N LEU A 6 -23.89 -2.41 20.76
CA LEU A 6 -22.64 -2.48 21.53
C LEU A 6 -22.46 -1.22 22.42
N PRO A 7 -21.88 -1.35 23.63
CA PRO A 7 -21.61 -0.23 24.51
C PRO A 7 -20.22 0.39 24.26
N THR A 8 -20.15 1.70 24.48
CA THR A 8 -18.97 2.56 24.38
C THR A 8 -18.09 2.52 25.63
N GLY A 9 -16.78 2.61 25.41
CA GLY A 9 -15.85 3.37 26.25
C GLY A 9 -14.93 2.58 27.19
N PHE A 10 -13.61 2.67 26.96
CA PHE A 10 -12.60 2.63 28.03
C PHE A 10 -11.45 3.60 27.74
N GLY A 11 -11.19 4.47 28.72
CA GLY A 11 -10.14 5.48 28.68
C GLY A 11 -8.77 4.95 29.06
N ALA A 12 -7.73 5.50 28.42
CA ALA A 12 -6.32 5.22 28.70
C ALA A 12 -5.80 6.14 29.82
N ALA A 13 -5.21 5.53 30.87
CA ALA A 13 -4.44 6.24 31.89
C ALA A 13 -2.93 5.91 31.71
N SER A 14 -2.14 6.93 31.41
CA SER A 14 -0.68 6.89 31.29
C SER A 14 -0.05 7.21 32.64
N SER A 15 0.91 6.41 33.10
CA SER A 15 1.72 6.67 34.28
C SER A 15 3.21 6.68 33.89
N ARG A 16 3.87 7.85 34.02
CA ARG A 16 5.30 8.04 33.82
C ARG A 16 5.99 8.15 35.19
N ALA A 17 6.98 7.29 35.44
CA ALA A 17 7.90 7.42 36.56
C ALA A 17 9.19 8.14 36.12
N ALA A 18 9.59 9.17 36.86
CA ALA A 18 10.83 9.91 36.70
C ALA A 18 11.86 9.43 37.73
N LEU A 19 13.08 9.12 37.29
CA LEU A 19 14.22 8.80 38.15
C LEU A 19 15.15 10.02 38.24
N ALA A 20 15.39 10.51 39.46
CA ALA A 20 16.35 11.56 39.78
C ALA A 20 17.69 10.91 40.18
N LEU A 21 18.82 11.46 39.71
CA LEU A 21 20.16 11.06 40.13
C LEU A 21 20.90 12.26 40.75
N SER A 22 21.39 12.06 41.97
CA SER A 22 22.02 13.06 42.84
C SER A 22 23.48 13.37 42.47
N LEU A 23 23.85 14.64 42.59
CA LEU A 23 25.23 15.15 42.58
C LEU A 23 25.94 14.87 43.92
N VAL A 24 27.23 14.56 43.86
CA VAL A 24 28.16 14.63 45.00
C VAL A 24 29.22 15.69 44.71
N LEU A 25 29.34 16.69 45.60
CA LEU A 25 30.44 17.66 45.64
C LEU A 25 31.61 17.10 46.46
N GLY A 26 32.83 17.33 45.97
CA GLY A 26 34.07 17.24 46.75
C GLY A 26 34.96 18.42 46.39
N GLY A 27 35.23 19.29 47.37
CA GLY A 27 36.11 20.45 47.21
C GLY A 27 37.49 20.22 47.81
N VAL A 28 38.50 20.93 47.28
CA VAL A 28 39.76 21.22 47.97
C VAL A 28 40.25 22.63 47.54
N SER A 29 40.65 23.42 48.53
CA SER A 29 41.33 24.74 48.50
C SER A 29 42.81 24.52 48.89
N LEU A 30 43.85 25.31 48.64
CA LEU A 30 44.11 26.66 48.10
C LEU A 30 45.66 26.79 48.06
N ALA A 31 46.26 27.52 47.11
CA ALA A 31 47.39 28.46 47.35
C ALA A 31 47.89 29.10 46.02
N PRO A 32 48.41 30.35 46.06
CA PRO A 32 48.38 31.26 44.92
C PRO A 32 49.75 31.44 44.23
N LEU A 33 49.74 31.79 42.94
CA LEU A 33 50.90 32.41 42.27
C LEU A 33 50.44 33.33 41.12
N GLU A 34 50.75 34.61 41.35
CA GLU A 34 51.19 35.66 40.43
C GLU A 34 50.35 36.09 39.21
N SER A 35 50.22 37.41 39.16
CA SER A 35 49.49 38.24 38.20
C SER A 35 50.16 38.28 36.83
N GLY A 36 49.47 37.76 35.81
CA GLY A 36 49.62 38.15 34.41
C GLY A 36 48.30 38.74 33.92
N ALA A 37 48.31 40.00 33.52
CA ALA A 37 47.13 40.67 32.97
C ALA A 37 46.70 39.98 31.67
N ALA A 38 45.63 39.19 31.74
CA ALA A 38 44.94 38.66 30.58
C ALA A 38 43.95 39.71 30.07
N SER A 39 44.07 40.08 28.79
CA SER A 39 43.06 40.84 28.07
C SER A 39 41.67 40.19 28.24
N PRO A 40 40.58 40.98 28.32
CA PRO A 40 39.24 40.40 28.44
C PRO A 40 38.99 39.46 27.26
N PRO A 41 38.26 38.33 27.45
CA PRO A 41 37.81 37.55 26.32
C PRO A 41 36.98 38.48 25.43
N SER A 42 37.45 38.67 24.20
CA SER A 42 36.68 39.33 23.17
C SER A 42 35.35 38.59 23.04
N THR A 43 34.25 39.26 23.40
CA THR A 43 32.91 38.87 22.97
C THR A 43 33.00 38.57 21.48
N PRO A 44 32.64 37.36 21.00
CA PRO A 44 32.64 37.10 19.57
C PRO A 44 31.67 38.12 18.93
N PRO A 45 31.99 38.65 17.75
CA PRO A 45 31.12 39.61 17.09
C PRO A 45 29.76 38.94 16.85
N THR A 46 28.74 39.42 17.56
CA THR A 46 27.33 39.22 17.20
C THR A 46 27.13 39.90 15.86
N GLY A 47 27.11 39.12 14.78
CA GLY A 47 26.87 39.63 13.44
C GLY A 47 27.73 39.01 12.35
N VAL A 48 27.93 37.68 12.35
CA VAL A 48 27.97 37.02 11.06
C VAL A 48 26.51 36.92 10.63
N ASN A 49 26.15 37.67 9.60
CA ASN A 49 24.93 37.45 8.83
C ASN A 49 24.94 35.96 8.44
N ASP A 50 24.31 35.09 9.25
CA ASP A 50 24.19 33.66 8.95
C ASP A 50 23.07 33.46 7.92
N THR A 51 23.27 34.12 6.79
CA THR A 51 22.44 34.03 5.58
C THR A 51 22.42 32.61 5.04
N ALA A 52 23.42 31.79 5.38
CA ALA A 52 23.44 30.37 5.04
C ALA A 52 22.35 29.61 5.81
N GLY A 53 22.23 29.82 7.12
CA GLY A 53 21.17 29.24 7.93
C GLY A 53 19.78 29.71 7.51
N GLU A 54 19.60 31.02 7.30
CA GLU A 54 18.35 31.61 6.81
C GLU A 54 17.94 31.06 5.43
N ARG A 55 18.89 30.97 4.50
CA ARG A 55 18.65 30.41 3.16
C ARG A 55 18.26 28.94 3.23
N ARG A 56 18.92 28.13 4.06
CA ARG A 56 18.62 26.69 4.21
C ARG A 56 17.20 26.46 4.74
N VAL A 57 16.75 27.22 5.74
CA VAL A 57 15.37 27.08 6.23
C VAL A 57 14.33 27.56 5.21
N ALA A 58 14.64 28.60 4.44
CA ALA A 58 13.78 29.08 3.36
C ALA A 58 13.67 28.07 2.21
N GLU A 59 14.79 27.50 1.76
CA GLU A 59 14.85 26.43 0.76
C GLU A 59 14.08 25.19 1.24
N ALA A 60 14.30 24.77 2.48
CA ALA A 60 13.58 23.63 3.06
C ALA A 60 12.06 23.89 3.17
N ALA A 61 11.64 25.09 3.60
CA ALA A 61 10.22 25.45 3.61
C ALA A 61 9.63 25.47 2.19
N ALA A 62 10.35 26.03 1.21
CA ALA A 62 9.95 26.06 -0.20
C ALA A 62 9.92 24.66 -0.84
N ALA A 63 10.63 23.67 -0.28
CA ALA A 63 10.59 22.28 -0.74
C ALA A 63 9.38 21.49 -0.20
N LEU A 64 8.78 21.88 0.93
CA LEU A 64 7.63 21.16 1.49
C LEU A 64 6.45 21.08 0.52
N ARG A 65 5.75 19.95 0.52
CA ARG A 65 4.53 19.71 -0.25
C ARG A 65 3.50 19.07 0.65
N VAL A 66 2.23 19.34 0.38
CA VAL A 66 1.09 18.59 0.87
C VAL A 66 0.37 18.12 -0.39
N PRO A 67 0.46 16.83 -0.76
CA PRO A 67 -0.27 16.29 -1.90
C PRO A 67 -1.77 16.56 -1.78
N ASP A 68 -2.44 16.72 -2.92
CA ASP A 68 -3.89 16.93 -3.02
C ASP A 68 -4.45 18.04 -2.14
N ALA A 69 -3.67 19.10 -1.88
CA ALA A 69 -4.13 20.21 -1.05
C ALA A 69 -5.46 20.82 -1.53
N GLY A 70 -5.80 20.71 -2.82
CA GLY A 70 -7.08 21.17 -3.35
C GLY A 70 -8.27 20.20 -3.18
N ASP A 71 -8.04 18.95 -2.77
CA ASP A 71 -9.05 17.88 -2.66
C ASP A 71 -8.60 16.79 -1.65
N VAL A 72 -8.55 17.13 -0.35
CA VAL A 72 -8.05 16.24 0.70
C VAL A 72 -9.14 15.30 1.19
N ARG A 73 -9.11 14.04 0.72
CA ARG A 73 -10.16 13.03 0.97
C ARG A 73 -9.87 11.99 2.05
N GLY A 74 -8.66 11.98 2.60
CA GLY A 74 -8.24 11.07 3.67
C GLY A 74 -7.03 11.63 4.41
N ASP A 75 -6.50 10.83 5.34
CA ASP A 75 -5.33 11.21 6.12
C ASP A 75 -4.12 11.56 5.24
N ILE A 76 -3.36 12.57 5.65
CA ILE A 76 -2.20 13.08 4.91
C ILE A 76 -0.90 12.88 5.68
N THR A 77 0.20 12.70 4.95
CA THR A 77 1.53 12.66 5.56
C THR A 77 2.11 14.06 5.70
N LEU A 78 2.28 14.52 6.94
CA LEU A 78 2.95 15.78 7.25
C LEU A 78 4.41 15.54 7.68
N PRO A 79 5.42 15.90 6.86
CA PRO A 79 6.82 15.61 7.17
C PRO A 79 7.27 16.35 8.43
N ARG A 80 8.00 15.65 9.30
CA ARG A 80 8.62 16.21 10.53
C ARG A 80 10.07 16.65 10.33
N ARG A 81 10.65 16.33 9.17
CA ARG A 81 11.99 16.73 8.74
C ARG A 81 11.91 17.33 7.34
N GLY A 82 12.78 18.29 7.05
CA GLY A 82 12.94 18.87 5.72
C GLY A 82 14.37 18.75 5.22
N ALA A 83 14.65 19.39 4.09
CA ALA A 83 16.00 19.47 3.53
C ALA A 83 17.00 20.07 4.53
N HIS A 84 18.30 19.84 4.30
CA HIS A 84 19.40 20.39 5.11
C HIS A 84 19.37 20.04 6.60
N GLY A 85 18.77 18.91 6.98
CA GLY A 85 18.64 18.48 8.37
C GLY A 85 17.69 19.35 9.19
N THR A 86 16.78 20.08 8.54
CA THR A 86 15.78 20.90 9.21
C THR A 86 14.72 20.04 9.92
N THR A 87 14.15 20.59 10.99
CA THR A 87 12.96 20.03 11.64
C THR A 87 11.73 20.82 11.23
N VAL A 88 10.58 20.15 11.17
CA VAL A 88 9.31 20.75 10.75
C VAL A 88 8.25 20.47 11.82
N SER A 89 7.56 21.52 12.24
CA SER A 89 6.38 21.43 13.12
C SER A 89 5.17 22.04 12.43
N TRP A 90 4.01 21.43 12.61
CA TRP A 90 2.77 21.85 11.94
C TRP A 90 1.78 22.48 12.93
N ARG A 91 1.01 23.45 12.45
CA ARG A 91 -0.15 24.04 13.12
C ARG A 91 -1.31 24.08 12.14
N SER A 92 -2.50 23.77 12.64
CA SER A 92 -3.76 23.91 11.90
C SER A 92 -4.61 25.01 12.52
N GLU A 93 -5.26 25.81 11.68
CA GLU A 93 -6.29 26.76 12.13
C GLU A 93 -7.63 26.06 12.39
N GLU A 94 -7.87 24.91 11.74
CA GLU A 94 -9.07 24.07 11.88
C GLU A 94 -8.68 22.66 12.35
N SER A 95 -8.09 22.56 13.55
CA SER A 95 -7.55 21.30 14.09
C SER A 95 -8.56 20.17 14.28
N ARG A 96 -9.86 20.46 14.22
CA ARG A 96 -10.93 19.44 14.21
C ARG A 96 -11.10 18.79 12.85
N VAL A 97 -10.76 19.48 11.77
CA VAL A 97 -10.90 19.01 10.37
C VAL A 97 -9.59 18.40 9.90
N VAL A 98 -8.47 19.11 10.05
CA VAL A 98 -7.13 18.55 9.78
C VAL A 98 -6.24 18.88 10.96
N ASN A 99 -5.76 17.87 11.67
CA ASN A 99 -4.92 18.10 12.84
C ASN A 99 -3.41 18.17 12.47
N PRO A 100 -2.53 18.67 13.35
CA PRO A 100 -1.09 18.72 13.08
C PRO A 100 -0.39 17.36 12.91
N ALA A 101 -1.06 16.24 13.20
CA ALA A 101 -0.58 14.89 12.92
C ALA A 101 -0.97 14.39 11.52
N GLY A 102 -1.79 15.16 10.78
CA GLY A 102 -2.26 14.82 9.45
C GLY A 102 -3.52 13.96 9.42
N GLU A 103 -4.20 13.79 10.55
CA GLU A 103 -5.50 13.11 10.59
C GLU A 103 -6.58 14.04 10.06
N VAL A 104 -7.48 13.52 9.23
CA VAL A 104 -8.52 14.27 8.52
C VAL A 104 -9.91 13.80 8.95
N ASN A 105 -10.71 14.71 9.51
CA ASN A 105 -12.13 14.49 9.75
C ASN A 105 -12.94 15.32 8.76
N ARG A 106 -13.53 14.64 7.78
CA ARG A 106 -14.31 15.26 6.71
C ARG A 106 -15.69 15.73 7.22
N PRO A 107 -16.26 16.79 6.64
CA PRO A 107 -17.66 17.15 6.87
C PRO A 107 -18.60 16.00 6.50
N GLU A 108 -19.77 15.96 7.13
CA GLU A 108 -20.82 15.00 6.77
C GLU A 108 -21.31 15.17 5.34
N HIS A 109 -21.86 14.10 4.77
CA HIS A 109 -22.46 14.13 3.44
C HIS A 109 -23.50 15.27 3.31
N GLY A 110 -23.44 15.99 2.19
CA GLY A 110 -24.32 17.13 1.90
C GLY A 110 -23.91 18.47 2.52
N ALA A 111 -22.85 18.51 3.34
CA ALA A 111 -22.26 19.76 3.83
C ALA A 111 -21.36 20.43 2.77
N ASP A 112 -21.07 21.73 2.96
CA ASP A 112 -20.10 22.44 2.13
C ASP A 112 -18.66 21.98 2.43
N PRO A 113 -17.75 21.95 1.43
CA PRO A 113 -16.33 21.74 1.67
C PRO A 113 -15.72 22.77 2.63
N ILE A 114 -14.79 22.34 3.49
CA ILE A 114 -14.11 23.22 4.44
C ILE A 114 -12.71 23.59 3.93
N SER A 115 -12.37 24.88 3.97
CA SER A 115 -11.00 25.36 3.74
C SER A 115 -10.20 25.37 5.04
N VAL A 116 -9.02 24.75 5.05
CA VAL A 116 -8.13 24.70 6.22
C VAL A 116 -6.78 25.37 5.89
N GLU A 117 -6.31 26.28 6.73
CA GLU A 117 -4.94 26.79 6.64
C GLU A 117 -4.02 25.97 7.55
N LEU A 118 -3.05 25.28 6.94
CA LEU A 118 -1.95 24.62 7.64
C LEU A 118 -0.69 25.47 7.56
N THR A 119 0.00 25.64 8.68
CA THR A 119 1.30 26.32 8.75
C THR A 119 2.39 25.34 9.17
N ALA A 120 3.39 25.17 8.31
CA ALA A 120 4.63 24.47 8.61
C ALA A 120 5.68 25.49 9.10
N THR A 121 6.23 25.26 10.29
CA THR A 121 7.40 25.99 10.79
C THR A 121 8.64 25.12 10.64
N VAL A 122 9.58 25.55 9.81
CA VAL A 122 10.86 24.87 9.53
C VAL A 122 11.95 25.51 10.38
N ARG A 123 12.77 24.71 11.07
CA ARG A 123 13.83 25.19 11.97
C ARG A 123 15.19 24.53 11.70
N LEU A 124 16.25 25.33 11.83
CA LEU A 124 17.66 24.91 11.87
C LEU A 124 18.43 25.78 12.87
N GLY A 125 18.68 25.25 14.07
CA GLY A 125 19.28 26.03 15.15
C GLY A 125 18.44 27.28 15.49
N PRO A 126 19.00 28.51 15.45
CA PRO A 126 18.23 29.73 15.71
C PRO A 126 17.37 30.18 14.51
N HIS A 127 17.59 29.61 13.32
CA HIS A 127 16.92 30.01 12.09
C HIS A 127 15.55 29.36 11.97
N ARG A 128 14.58 30.12 11.43
CA ARG A 128 13.25 29.61 11.14
C ARG A 128 12.67 30.22 9.86
N ALA A 129 11.86 29.43 9.16
CA ALA A 129 10.99 29.88 8.10
C ALA A 129 9.60 29.26 8.28
N GLU A 130 8.58 29.92 7.76
CA GLU A 130 7.22 29.40 7.75
C GLU A 130 6.72 29.24 6.32
N ARG A 131 5.89 28.22 6.10
CA ARG A 131 5.13 28.05 4.87
C ARG A 131 3.70 27.71 5.21
N ARG A 132 2.78 28.35 4.50
CA ARG A 132 1.34 28.10 4.62
C ARG A 132 0.85 27.25 3.45
N PHE A 133 -0.10 26.38 3.73
CA PHE A 133 -0.82 25.56 2.78
C PHE A 133 -2.31 25.79 3.00
N ARG A 134 -3.03 26.09 1.92
CA ARG A 134 -4.49 26.10 1.94
C ARG A 134 -4.96 24.73 1.48
N LEU A 135 -5.69 24.05 2.35
CA LEU A 135 -6.33 22.78 2.05
C LEU A 135 -7.82 22.99 1.78
N THR A 136 -8.39 22.16 0.91
CA THR A 136 -9.84 22.00 0.75
C THR A 136 -10.21 20.57 1.12
N VAL A 137 -11.14 20.42 2.06
CA VAL A 137 -11.61 19.12 2.56
C VAL A 137 -13.08 18.96 2.15
N PRO A 138 -13.39 18.11 1.14
CA PRO A 138 -14.77 17.86 0.72
C PRO A 138 -15.54 17.04 1.77
N PRO A 139 -16.89 17.13 1.78
CA PRO A 139 -17.73 16.28 2.60
C PRO A 139 -17.57 14.80 2.23
N LEU A 140 -17.93 13.90 3.14
CA LEU A 140 -17.99 12.45 2.89
C LEU A 140 -18.94 12.12 1.72
N PRO A 141 -18.65 11.06 0.94
CA PRO A 141 -19.56 10.59 -0.09
C PRO A 141 -20.82 9.97 0.53
N GLU A 142 -21.86 9.84 -0.28
CA GLU A 142 -22.97 8.95 0.05
C GLU A 142 -22.50 7.49 -0.02
N ARG A 143 -22.91 6.66 0.95
CA ARG A 143 -22.61 5.22 0.94
C ARG A 143 -23.73 4.49 0.20
N ASN A 144 -23.42 4.06 -1.00
CA ASN A 144 -24.33 3.26 -1.82
C ASN A 144 -23.93 1.78 -1.77
N PRO A 145 -24.92 0.86 -1.84
CA PRO A 145 -24.62 -0.56 -1.87
C PRO A 145 -23.90 -0.95 -3.17
N GLU A 146 -23.03 -1.94 -3.06
CA GLU A 146 -22.34 -2.58 -4.16
C GLU A 146 -23.34 -3.40 -5.00
N LYS A 147 -23.20 -3.32 -6.33
CA LYS A 147 -24.13 -3.89 -7.32
C LYS A 147 -23.41 -4.52 -8.51
N GLY A 148 -22.10 -4.70 -8.39
CA GLY A 148 -21.23 -5.34 -9.37
C GLY A 148 -19.78 -5.21 -8.96
N TYR A 149 -18.89 -5.49 -9.90
CA TYR A 149 -17.46 -5.60 -9.67
C TYR A 149 -16.68 -5.01 -10.86
N LEU A 150 -15.56 -4.36 -10.55
CA LEU A 150 -14.49 -4.03 -11.49
C LEU A 150 -13.38 -5.06 -11.31
N PHE A 151 -12.87 -5.61 -12.40
CA PHE A 151 -11.68 -6.46 -12.39
C PHE A 151 -10.54 -5.74 -13.10
N THR A 152 -9.46 -5.47 -12.37
CA THR A 152 -8.20 -4.94 -12.93
C THR A 152 -7.22 -6.08 -13.10
N TYR A 153 -6.67 -6.27 -14.30
CA TYR A 153 -5.77 -7.39 -14.62
C TYR A 153 -4.74 -7.00 -15.68
N PHE A 154 -3.75 -7.86 -15.92
CA PHE A 154 -2.92 -7.82 -17.12
C PHE A 154 -3.09 -9.14 -17.89
N THR A 155 -2.61 -9.22 -19.14
CA THR A 155 -2.85 -10.39 -20.01
C THR A 155 -1.63 -11.27 -20.24
N GLY A 156 -0.46 -10.85 -19.76
CA GLY A 156 0.79 -11.61 -19.79
C GLY A 156 1.83 -11.07 -20.76
N ALA A 157 2.97 -11.75 -20.86
CA ALA A 157 4.11 -11.30 -21.69
C ALA A 157 4.00 -11.72 -23.18
N GLY A 158 2.85 -12.23 -23.61
CA GLY A 158 2.66 -12.75 -24.97
C GLY A 158 2.62 -11.67 -26.05
N THR A 159 2.18 -10.47 -25.69
CA THR A 159 2.07 -9.30 -26.60
C THR A 159 2.79 -8.09 -26.00
N ALA A 160 3.08 -7.09 -26.84
CA ALA A 160 3.85 -5.91 -26.43
C ALA A 160 3.12 -5.03 -25.40
N ASP A 161 1.80 -5.14 -25.37
CA ASP A 161 0.86 -4.43 -24.51
C ASP A 161 0.22 -5.33 -23.44
N GLY A 162 0.53 -6.63 -23.41
CA GLY A 162 -0.11 -7.54 -22.46
C GLY A 162 0.36 -7.37 -21.01
N GLU A 163 1.46 -6.63 -20.82
CA GLU A 163 1.97 -6.17 -19.53
C GLU A 163 1.55 -4.71 -19.30
N GLN A 164 0.26 -4.43 -19.45
CA GLN A 164 -0.38 -3.15 -19.13
C GLN A 164 -1.66 -3.42 -18.32
N VAL A 165 -2.34 -2.38 -17.82
CA VAL A 165 -3.54 -2.57 -17.00
C VAL A 165 -4.79 -2.60 -17.89
N HIS A 166 -5.51 -3.73 -17.85
CA HIS A 166 -6.80 -3.95 -18.50
C HIS A 166 -7.92 -3.99 -17.47
N PHE A 167 -9.13 -3.59 -17.86
CA PHE A 167 -10.31 -3.64 -17.01
C PHE A 167 -11.39 -4.56 -17.60
N ALA A 168 -12.14 -5.22 -16.72
CA ALA A 168 -13.41 -5.86 -17.03
C ALA A 168 -14.47 -5.47 -16.00
N ALA A 169 -15.74 -5.56 -16.37
CA ALA A 169 -16.86 -5.29 -15.49
C ALA A 169 -17.79 -6.49 -15.40
N SER A 170 -18.26 -6.80 -14.19
CA SER A 170 -19.20 -7.90 -14.01
C SER A 170 -20.56 -7.60 -14.67
N ARG A 171 -21.24 -8.64 -15.14
CA ARG A 171 -22.62 -8.58 -15.66
C ARG A 171 -23.62 -8.48 -14.51
N GLY A 172 -23.79 -7.26 -14.00
CA GLY A 172 -24.58 -7.01 -12.80
C GLY A 172 -23.84 -7.49 -11.56
N ASP A 173 -24.60 -7.97 -10.57
CA ASP A 173 -24.07 -8.42 -9.28
C ASP A 173 -23.68 -9.92 -9.32
N ASP A 174 -22.86 -10.29 -10.31
CA ASP A 174 -22.40 -11.65 -10.55
C ASP A 174 -20.87 -11.68 -10.70
N ALA A 175 -20.19 -12.20 -9.68
CA ALA A 175 -18.74 -12.29 -9.66
C ALA A 175 -18.16 -13.30 -10.67
N LEU A 176 -18.98 -14.13 -11.31
CA LEU A 176 -18.53 -15.19 -12.22
C LEU A 176 -18.80 -14.88 -13.70
N ALA A 177 -19.33 -13.70 -14.03
CA ALA A 177 -19.72 -13.34 -15.39
C ALA A 177 -19.25 -11.93 -15.75
N TRP A 178 -18.35 -11.82 -16.72
CA TRP A 178 -17.62 -10.57 -17.00
C TRP A 178 -17.73 -10.12 -18.46
N ASP A 179 -17.65 -8.81 -18.68
CA ASP A 179 -17.41 -8.22 -19.99
C ASP A 179 -16.08 -7.45 -19.94
N GLU A 180 -15.21 -7.67 -20.92
CA GLU A 180 -14.01 -6.85 -21.10
C GLU A 180 -14.40 -5.41 -21.40
N LEU A 181 -13.72 -4.47 -20.73
CA LEU A 181 -13.86 -3.05 -20.99
C LEU A 181 -12.79 -2.61 -22.01
N ASN A 182 -12.98 -1.43 -22.58
CA ASN A 182 -12.14 -0.78 -23.56
C ASN A 182 -11.85 -1.66 -24.80
N GLY A 183 -12.79 -2.57 -25.14
CA GLY A 183 -12.61 -3.51 -26.23
C GLY A 183 -11.48 -4.52 -26.02
N GLY A 184 -11.07 -4.76 -24.77
CA GLY A 184 -9.94 -5.62 -24.42
C GLY A 184 -8.59 -4.89 -24.43
N GLU A 185 -8.53 -3.63 -24.87
CA GLU A 185 -7.30 -2.84 -24.92
C GLU A 185 -6.92 -2.27 -23.53
N PRO A 186 -5.63 -2.00 -23.25
CA PRO A 186 -5.19 -1.43 -21.98
C PRO A 186 -5.89 -0.10 -21.65
N VAL A 187 -6.31 0.05 -20.39
CA VAL A 187 -6.88 1.29 -19.84
C VAL A 187 -5.78 2.20 -19.28
N LEU A 188 -4.80 1.63 -18.57
CA LEU A 188 -3.63 2.36 -18.08
C LEU A 188 -2.36 1.75 -18.66
N THR A 189 -1.46 2.63 -19.13
CA THR A 189 -0.18 2.23 -19.70
C THR A 189 0.99 2.86 -18.97
N SER A 190 2.08 2.10 -18.85
CA SER A 190 3.32 2.55 -18.24
C SER A 190 4.20 3.28 -19.25
N THR A 191 4.70 4.44 -18.83
CA THR A 191 5.65 5.31 -19.55
C THR A 191 6.91 5.59 -18.72
N LYS A 192 7.03 4.96 -17.54
CA LYS A 192 8.13 5.08 -16.59
C LYS A 192 8.68 3.69 -16.27
N GLY A 193 9.79 3.66 -15.54
CA GLY A 193 10.41 2.40 -15.13
C GLY A 193 10.83 1.53 -16.31
N GLU A 194 10.51 0.25 -16.22
CA GLU A 194 10.75 -0.76 -17.25
C GLU A 194 9.70 -0.71 -18.38
N GLY A 195 8.61 0.04 -18.19
CA GLY A 195 7.57 0.28 -19.20
C GLY A 195 6.55 -0.86 -19.35
N GLY A 196 6.64 -1.90 -18.53
CA GLY A 196 5.59 -2.90 -18.34
C GLY A 196 5.00 -2.76 -16.94
N VAL A 197 3.71 -3.05 -16.79
CA VAL A 197 3.05 -3.17 -15.49
C VAL A 197 2.30 -4.47 -15.37
N ARG A 198 2.54 -5.14 -14.25
CA ARG A 198 1.97 -6.45 -13.93
C ARG A 198 1.30 -6.39 -12.57
N ASP A 199 0.46 -7.38 -12.29
CA ASP A 199 -0.16 -7.59 -10.97
C ASP A 199 -0.89 -6.32 -10.47
N PRO A 200 -1.79 -5.69 -11.27
CA PRO A 200 -2.46 -4.47 -10.85
C PRO A 200 -3.40 -4.74 -9.67
N PHE A 201 -3.14 -4.03 -8.57
CA PHE A 201 -3.97 -4.02 -7.38
C PHE A 201 -4.68 -2.69 -7.20
N ILE A 202 -6.00 -2.74 -7.02
CA ILE A 202 -6.83 -1.56 -6.78
C ILE A 202 -7.47 -1.59 -5.40
N VAL A 203 -7.40 -0.48 -4.67
CA VAL A 203 -8.03 -0.32 -3.36
C VAL A 203 -8.87 0.95 -3.28
N ARG A 204 -10.08 0.83 -2.74
CA ARG A 204 -10.95 1.94 -2.37
C ARG A 204 -10.54 2.49 -1.01
N SER A 205 -10.52 3.81 -0.87
CA SER A 205 -10.23 4.46 0.42
C SER A 205 -11.30 4.12 1.46
N PRO A 206 -10.94 4.13 2.76
CA PRO A 206 -11.90 3.83 3.82
C PRO A 206 -13.11 4.75 3.78
N GLU A 207 -12.97 6.00 3.32
CA GLU A 207 -14.07 6.97 3.15
C GLU A 207 -14.98 6.66 1.94
N GLY A 208 -14.48 5.90 0.96
CA GLY A 208 -15.27 5.29 -0.11
C GLY A 208 -15.21 5.96 -1.48
N ASP A 209 -14.51 7.09 -1.63
CA ASP A 209 -14.56 7.95 -2.84
C ASP A 209 -13.20 8.34 -3.42
N LYS A 210 -12.15 7.61 -3.04
CA LYS A 210 -10.83 7.68 -3.67
C LYS A 210 -10.34 6.26 -3.93
N PHE A 211 -9.66 6.06 -5.05
CA PHE A 211 -9.14 4.77 -5.49
C PHE A 211 -7.66 4.91 -5.78
N TYR A 212 -6.89 3.93 -5.34
CA TYR A 212 -5.47 3.81 -5.63
C TYR A 212 -5.27 2.52 -6.41
N LEU A 213 -4.63 2.63 -7.58
CA LEU A 213 -4.16 1.47 -8.33
C LEU A 213 -2.64 1.44 -8.26
N ILE A 214 -2.11 0.33 -7.77
CA ILE A 214 -0.67 0.05 -7.69
C ILE A 214 -0.32 -1.16 -8.55
N ALA A 215 0.89 -1.22 -9.08
CA ALA A 215 1.33 -2.34 -9.93
C ALA A 215 2.84 -2.57 -9.84
N THR A 216 3.26 -3.79 -10.15
CA THR A 216 4.66 -4.16 -10.39
C THR A 216 5.20 -3.39 -11.59
N ASP A 217 6.33 -2.70 -11.45
CA ASP A 217 7.09 -2.17 -12.58
C ASP A 217 8.00 -3.27 -13.14
N LEU A 218 7.54 -3.96 -14.18
CA LEU A 218 8.26 -5.08 -14.80
C LEU A 218 7.81 -5.30 -16.23
N ARG A 219 8.79 -5.44 -17.14
CA ARG A 219 8.55 -5.85 -18.52
C ARG A 219 9.29 -7.14 -18.86
N MET A 220 8.57 -8.24 -19.05
CA MET A 220 9.12 -9.51 -19.52
C MET A 220 8.95 -9.73 -21.02
N HIS A 221 8.03 -9.03 -21.67
CA HIS A 221 7.81 -9.16 -23.12
C HIS A 221 9.06 -8.76 -23.91
N GLY A 222 9.53 -9.67 -24.77
CA GLY A 222 10.72 -9.50 -25.60
C GLY A 222 11.86 -10.40 -25.13
N ASP A 223 12.75 -9.85 -24.30
CA ASP A 223 14.02 -10.44 -23.88
C ASP A 223 14.16 -10.58 -22.35
N GLY A 224 13.04 -10.67 -21.62
CA GLY A 224 13.02 -10.80 -20.17
C GLY A 224 13.75 -12.05 -19.64
N ASN A 225 14.47 -11.89 -18.52
CA ASN A 225 15.19 -12.96 -17.84
C ASN A 225 14.81 -13.00 -16.36
N TRP A 226 14.13 -14.07 -15.94
CA TRP A 226 13.61 -14.23 -14.57
C TRP A 226 14.69 -14.22 -13.48
N ASP A 227 15.92 -14.65 -13.76
CA ASP A 227 17.00 -14.58 -12.77
C ASP A 227 17.48 -13.13 -12.61
N GLU A 228 17.66 -12.42 -13.73
CA GLU A 228 18.07 -11.01 -13.76
C GLU A 228 17.06 -10.12 -13.04
N VAL A 229 15.77 -10.23 -13.36
CA VAL A 229 14.75 -9.33 -12.80
C VAL A 229 14.45 -9.62 -11.31
N GLN A 230 14.89 -10.76 -10.79
CA GLN A 230 14.85 -11.05 -9.35
C GLN A 230 16.06 -10.49 -8.60
N ARG A 231 17.21 -10.37 -9.27
CA ARG A 231 18.46 -9.86 -8.68
C ARG A 231 18.58 -8.34 -8.84
N HIS A 232 18.16 -7.81 -9.98
CA HIS A 232 18.45 -6.45 -10.42
C HIS A 232 17.22 -5.73 -11.02
N GLY A 233 16.01 -6.22 -10.74
CA GLY A 233 14.77 -5.61 -11.21
C GLY A 233 14.41 -4.30 -10.49
N SER A 234 13.27 -3.75 -10.88
CA SER A 234 12.75 -2.51 -10.28
C SER A 234 12.55 -2.62 -8.76
N ARG A 235 12.88 -1.54 -8.06
CA ARG A 235 12.63 -1.33 -6.62
C ARG A 235 11.45 -0.37 -6.36
N HIS A 236 10.63 -0.19 -7.39
CA HIS A 236 9.53 0.77 -7.42
C HIS A 236 8.22 0.06 -7.69
N ILE A 237 7.14 0.71 -7.27
CA ILE A 237 5.77 0.41 -7.72
C ILE A 237 5.31 1.55 -8.61
N GLU A 238 4.41 1.23 -9.54
CA GLU A 238 3.65 2.24 -10.25
C GLU A 238 2.38 2.57 -9.47
N VAL A 239 1.97 3.84 -9.47
CA VAL A 239 0.77 4.30 -8.77
C VAL A 239 -0.06 5.26 -9.62
N TRP A 240 -1.35 4.98 -9.71
CA TRP A 240 -2.38 5.87 -10.22
C TRP A 240 -3.47 6.10 -9.17
N GLU A 241 -4.14 7.24 -9.26
CA GLU A 241 -5.25 7.59 -8.38
C GLU A 241 -6.47 8.01 -9.19
N SER A 242 -7.66 7.72 -8.66
CA SER A 242 -8.92 8.18 -9.23
C SER A 242 -9.92 8.51 -8.13
N THR A 243 -10.89 9.37 -8.44
CA THR A 243 -12.07 9.61 -7.58
C THR A 243 -13.36 9.10 -8.22
N ASP A 244 -13.28 8.49 -9.41
CA ASP A 244 -14.44 8.01 -10.16
C ASP A 244 -14.19 6.78 -11.04
N LEU A 245 -13.03 6.13 -10.91
CA LEU A 245 -12.58 4.92 -11.65
C LEU A 245 -12.38 5.08 -13.16
N VAL A 246 -12.64 6.26 -13.73
CA VAL A 246 -12.54 6.50 -15.18
C VAL A 246 -11.59 7.65 -15.53
N HIS A 247 -11.41 8.61 -14.64
CA HIS A 247 -10.38 9.62 -14.75
C HIS A 247 -9.25 9.30 -13.78
N TRP A 248 -8.06 9.05 -14.34
CA TRP A 248 -6.89 8.64 -13.60
C TRP A 248 -5.83 9.74 -13.58
N SER A 249 -5.09 9.83 -12.47
CA SER A 249 -3.92 10.70 -12.35
C SER A 249 -2.83 10.34 -13.36
N GLU A 250 -1.83 11.20 -13.49
CA GLU A 250 -0.58 10.76 -14.12
C GLU A 250 0.06 9.61 -13.33
N GLN A 251 0.77 8.73 -14.04
CA GLN A 251 1.56 7.65 -13.46
C GLN A 251 2.63 8.19 -12.51
N ARG A 252 2.78 7.58 -11.34
CA ARG A 252 3.91 7.81 -10.41
C ARG A 252 4.75 6.55 -10.25
N HIS A 253 6.05 6.69 -10.44
CA HIS A 253 7.05 5.64 -10.23
C HIS A 253 7.66 5.84 -8.84
N VAL A 254 7.21 5.05 -7.86
CA VAL A 254 7.46 5.29 -6.43
C VAL A 254 8.33 4.21 -5.84
N ARG A 255 9.48 4.61 -5.29
CA ARG A 255 10.41 3.68 -4.65
C ARG A 255 9.87 3.24 -3.30
N VAL A 256 9.81 1.94 -3.06
CA VAL A 256 9.34 1.37 -1.77
C VAL A 256 10.33 0.41 -1.12
N ALA A 257 11.19 -0.23 -1.91
CA ALA A 257 12.13 -1.23 -1.41
C ALA A 257 13.50 -0.65 -0.99
N PRO A 258 14.21 -1.31 -0.04
CA PRO A 258 15.54 -0.90 0.40
C PRO A 258 16.60 -1.07 -0.70
N ASP A 259 17.81 -0.58 -0.44
CA ASP A 259 18.90 -0.61 -1.44
C ASP A 259 19.33 -2.03 -1.80
N ASN A 260 19.30 -2.95 -0.84
CA ASN A 260 19.70 -4.35 -0.98
C ASN A 260 18.57 -5.28 -1.47
N ALA A 261 17.44 -4.73 -1.93
CA ALA A 261 16.39 -5.52 -2.56
C ALA A 261 16.70 -5.76 -4.03
N GLY A 262 16.44 -6.98 -4.52
CA GLY A 262 16.58 -7.29 -5.94
C GLY A 262 15.37 -6.94 -6.79
N ASN A 263 14.18 -6.85 -6.20
CA ASN A 263 12.92 -6.65 -6.91
C ASN A 263 11.81 -6.13 -5.97
N VAL A 264 10.71 -5.63 -6.55
CA VAL A 264 9.42 -5.34 -5.89
C VAL A 264 8.32 -5.92 -6.78
N TRP A 265 7.70 -7.02 -6.34
CA TRP A 265 6.70 -7.73 -7.15
C TRP A 265 5.37 -7.89 -6.42
N ALA A 266 4.29 -7.89 -7.20
CA ALA A 266 2.90 -8.05 -6.79
C ALA A 266 2.54 -7.17 -5.58
N PRO A 267 2.63 -5.83 -5.71
CA PRO A 267 2.29 -4.96 -4.61
C PRO A 267 0.78 -4.93 -4.39
N GLU A 268 0.34 -5.19 -3.17
CA GLU A 268 -1.04 -5.01 -2.73
C GLU A 268 -1.10 -4.09 -1.49
N ALA A 269 -2.30 -3.66 -1.12
CA ALA A 269 -2.50 -2.77 0.02
C ALA A 269 -3.78 -3.06 0.81
N TYR A 270 -3.68 -3.00 2.13
CA TYR A 270 -4.83 -3.12 3.02
C TYR A 270 -4.84 -1.96 4.04
N TYR A 271 -6.01 -1.37 4.33
CA TYR A 271 -6.10 -0.27 5.30
C TYR A 271 -6.13 -0.76 6.75
N ASP A 272 -5.15 -0.38 7.55
CA ASP A 272 -5.08 -0.67 8.99
C ASP A 272 -5.66 0.50 9.80
N GLU A 273 -6.92 0.36 10.22
CA GLU A 273 -7.61 1.35 11.05
C GLU A 273 -6.87 1.68 12.34
N SER A 274 -6.09 0.74 12.90
CA SER A 274 -5.39 0.94 14.18
C SER A 274 -4.27 1.99 14.11
N ILE A 275 -3.79 2.29 12.90
CA ILE A 275 -2.75 3.29 12.65
C ILE A 275 -3.19 4.40 11.69
N GLY A 276 -4.40 4.29 11.13
CA GLY A 276 -4.93 5.21 10.12
C GLY A 276 -4.03 5.29 8.90
N ALA A 277 -3.64 4.13 8.34
CA ALA A 277 -2.73 4.04 7.21
C ALA A 277 -2.91 2.70 6.46
N TYR A 278 -2.56 2.71 5.17
CA TYR A 278 -2.41 1.51 4.37
C TYR A 278 -1.12 0.77 4.76
N VAL A 279 -1.21 -0.54 4.86
CA VAL A 279 -0.10 -1.49 4.82
C VAL A 279 0.02 -1.94 3.38
N VAL A 280 1.08 -1.50 2.70
CA VAL A 280 1.40 -1.90 1.32
C VAL A 280 2.45 -2.99 1.39
N PHE A 281 2.21 -4.14 0.79
CA PHE A 281 3.06 -5.32 0.88
C PHE A 281 3.36 -5.90 -0.50
N TRP A 282 4.54 -6.53 -0.63
CA TRP A 282 5.09 -7.01 -1.91
C TRP A 282 6.16 -8.07 -1.66
N ALA A 283 6.55 -8.82 -2.69
CA ALA A 283 7.65 -9.78 -2.62
C ALA A 283 8.99 -9.16 -3.04
N SER A 284 10.06 -9.48 -2.29
CA SER A 284 11.44 -9.08 -2.63
C SER A 284 12.46 -10.16 -2.25
N LYS A 285 13.43 -10.42 -3.13
CA LYS A 285 14.74 -10.96 -2.73
C LYS A 285 15.53 -9.89 -1.99
N LEU A 286 16.11 -10.25 -0.85
CA LEU A 286 16.98 -9.37 -0.06
C LEU A 286 18.37 -9.96 0.01
N TYR A 287 19.37 -9.13 -0.26
CA TYR A 287 20.78 -9.49 -0.30
C TYR A 287 21.53 -8.94 0.93
N ASP A 288 22.53 -9.67 1.39
CA ASP A 288 23.34 -9.23 2.52
C ASP A 288 24.26 -8.07 2.13
N ALA A 289 24.68 -7.29 3.13
CA ALA A 289 25.49 -6.08 2.89
C ALA A 289 26.87 -6.36 2.27
N ASP A 290 27.37 -7.60 2.37
CA ASP A 290 28.61 -8.09 1.76
C ASP A 290 28.41 -8.77 0.39
N ASP A 291 27.16 -8.83 -0.12
CA ASP A 291 26.82 -9.20 -1.50
C ASP A 291 26.21 -8.01 -2.26
N PRO A 292 26.98 -6.92 -2.50
CA PRO A 292 26.46 -5.73 -3.18
C PRO A 292 26.13 -5.95 -4.66
N ASP A 293 26.66 -7.03 -5.25
CA ASP A 293 26.43 -7.41 -6.64
C ASP A 293 25.26 -8.41 -6.78
N HIS A 294 24.57 -8.74 -5.68
CA HIS A 294 23.40 -9.64 -5.65
C HIS A 294 23.66 -11.00 -6.33
N SER A 295 24.85 -11.53 -6.11
CA SER A 295 25.40 -12.71 -6.78
C SER A 295 25.06 -14.02 -6.10
N GLU A 296 24.82 -13.98 -4.77
CA GLU A 296 24.49 -15.16 -3.99
C GLU A 296 23.01 -15.54 -4.17
N ASP A 297 22.68 -16.80 -3.89
CA ASP A 297 21.28 -17.25 -3.92
C ASP A 297 20.54 -16.83 -2.65
N THR A 298 19.36 -16.26 -2.84
CA THR A 298 18.37 -15.95 -1.79
C THR A 298 16.98 -16.17 -2.34
N HIS A 299 15.99 -16.15 -1.45
CA HIS A 299 14.57 -16.27 -1.76
C HIS A 299 13.79 -14.96 -1.61
N ASN A 300 12.60 -14.90 -2.22
CA ASN A 300 11.66 -13.82 -1.98
C ASN A 300 11.03 -13.93 -0.59
N ARG A 301 10.89 -12.79 0.06
CA ARG A 301 10.19 -12.60 1.33
C ARG A 301 9.07 -11.61 1.10
N MET A 302 7.96 -11.76 1.82
CA MET A 302 6.94 -10.72 1.81
C MET A 302 7.41 -9.56 2.68
N MET A 303 7.49 -8.39 2.09
CA MET A 303 7.83 -7.11 2.70
C MET A 303 6.58 -6.27 2.87
N TYR A 304 6.62 -5.28 3.77
CA TYR A 304 5.61 -4.23 3.81
C TYR A 304 6.19 -2.87 4.20
N ALA A 305 5.53 -1.80 3.77
CA ALA A 305 5.69 -0.44 4.26
C ALA A 305 4.32 0.19 4.49
N THR A 306 4.25 1.26 5.29
CA THR A 306 3.00 1.95 5.57
C THR A 306 2.91 3.27 4.81
N THR A 307 1.74 3.63 4.30
CA THR A 307 1.47 4.95 3.70
C THR A 307 0.08 5.44 4.05
N ARG A 308 -0.13 6.75 4.10
CA ARG A 308 -1.46 7.35 4.22
C ARG A 308 -2.03 7.81 2.89
N ASP A 309 -1.14 8.08 1.94
CA ASP A 309 -1.44 8.89 0.76
C ASP A 309 -0.86 8.33 -0.54
N PHE A 310 -0.15 7.19 -0.48
CA PHE A 310 0.61 6.62 -1.61
C PHE A 310 1.61 7.60 -2.26
N HIS A 311 1.99 8.66 -1.54
CA HIS A 311 3.09 9.56 -1.91
C HIS A 311 4.30 9.31 -1.02
N THR A 312 4.05 9.14 0.28
CA THR A 312 5.10 8.95 1.28
C THR A 312 4.97 7.58 1.92
N PHE A 313 6.03 6.80 1.83
CA PHE A 313 6.11 5.46 2.41
C PHE A 313 7.01 5.46 3.63
N GLY A 314 6.62 4.68 4.64
CA GLY A 314 7.44 4.36 5.79
C GLY A 314 8.61 3.44 5.43
N GLU A 315 9.46 3.17 6.42
CA GLU A 315 10.57 2.23 6.26
C GLU A 315 10.04 0.80 6.04
N PRO A 316 10.50 0.08 5.00
CA PRO A 316 10.05 -1.27 4.70
C PRO A 316 10.53 -2.27 5.75
N ARG A 317 9.73 -3.30 5.99
CA ARG A 317 9.99 -4.37 6.97
C ARG A 317 9.62 -5.73 6.37
N ILE A 318 10.26 -6.79 6.85
CA ILE A 318 9.84 -8.16 6.54
C ILE A 318 8.49 -8.41 7.23
N TRP A 319 7.53 -8.92 6.47
CA TRP A 319 6.20 -9.35 6.92
C TRP A 319 6.12 -10.87 7.07
N GLN A 320 6.66 -11.61 6.10
CA GLN A 320 6.69 -13.07 6.08
C GLN A 320 8.02 -13.57 5.53
N ASP A 321 8.67 -14.46 6.26
CA ASP A 321 9.85 -15.19 5.80
C ASP A 321 9.80 -16.62 6.37
N PRO A 322 9.25 -17.59 5.60
CA PRO A 322 9.16 -18.98 6.05
C PRO A 322 10.49 -19.75 5.85
N GLY A 323 11.56 -19.08 5.37
CA GLY A 323 12.82 -19.72 5.01
C GLY A 323 12.90 -20.25 3.57
N HIS A 324 11.88 -19.97 2.76
CA HIS A 324 11.82 -20.28 1.33
C HIS A 324 11.04 -19.19 0.58
N SER A 325 11.09 -19.22 -0.76
CA SER A 325 10.46 -18.18 -1.58
C SER A 325 8.95 -18.22 -1.44
N VAL A 326 8.37 -17.05 -1.20
CA VAL A 326 6.93 -16.80 -1.23
C VAL A 326 6.67 -15.49 -1.98
N ILE A 327 5.57 -15.44 -2.73
CA ILE A 327 5.15 -14.27 -3.51
C ILE A 327 3.62 -14.13 -3.48
N ASP A 328 3.11 -13.08 -4.13
CA ASP A 328 1.69 -12.91 -4.43
C ASP A 328 0.80 -13.08 -3.19
N SER A 329 1.04 -12.29 -2.15
CA SER A 329 0.13 -12.27 -1.01
C SER A 329 -1.10 -11.42 -1.31
N THR A 330 -2.25 -11.81 -0.76
CA THR A 330 -3.43 -10.96 -0.60
C THR A 330 -4.01 -11.10 0.80
N VAL A 331 -4.85 -10.15 1.22
CA VAL A 331 -5.47 -10.11 2.56
C VAL A 331 -6.94 -9.71 2.51
N VAL A 332 -7.76 -10.48 3.24
CA VAL A 332 -9.12 -10.06 3.63
C VAL A 332 -9.28 -10.12 5.15
N SER A 333 -10.39 -9.59 5.67
CA SER A 333 -10.70 -9.68 7.09
C SER A 333 -12.14 -10.05 7.35
N GLU A 334 -12.38 -10.85 8.37
CA GLU A 334 -13.70 -11.20 8.88
C GLU A 334 -13.68 -11.12 10.41
N ASP A 335 -14.66 -10.42 11.00
CA ASP A 335 -14.84 -10.30 12.46
C ASP A 335 -13.57 -9.92 13.26
N GLY A 336 -12.72 -9.06 12.69
CA GLY A 336 -11.48 -8.59 13.31
C GLY A 336 -10.28 -9.56 13.20
N THR A 337 -10.44 -10.64 12.42
CA THR A 337 -9.35 -11.55 12.03
C THR A 337 -8.94 -11.25 10.60
N TYR A 338 -7.64 -11.12 10.35
CA TYR A 338 -7.06 -10.99 9.01
C TYR A 338 -6.66 -12.38 8.50
N TYR A 339 -7.01 -12.68 7.27
CA TYR A 339 -6.62 -13.88 6.55
C TYR A 339 -5.66 -13.47 5.44
N ARG A 340 -4.46 -14.05 5.45
CA ARG A 340 -3.42 -13.87 4.44
C ARG A 340 -3.39 -15.12 3.57
N PHE A 341 -3.39 -14.90 2.26
CA PHE A 341 -3.24 -15.93 1.25
C PHE A 341 -1.95 -15.64 0.51
N THR A 342 -1.03 -16.60 0.44
CA THR A 342 0.30 -16.39 -0.16
C THR A 342 0.65 -17.57 -1.06
N LYS A 343 1.23 -17.29 -2.23
CA LYS A 343 1.75 -18.33 -3.11
C LYS A 343 3.06 -18.92 -2.56
N ASP A 344 3.11 -20.25 -2.46
CA ASP A 344 4.34 -20.98 -2.17
C ASP A 344 5.19 -21.19 -3.42
N GLU A 345 6.44 -20.73 -3.40
CA GLU A 345 7.35 -20.82 -4.56
C GLU A 345 8.37 -21.97 -4.46
N ARG A 346 8.23 -22.90 -3.50
CA ARG A 346 9.10 -24.10 -3.45
C ARG A 346 9.01 -24.92 -4.74
N ALA A 347 10.01 -25.77 -4.93
CA ALA A 347 10.05 -26.71 -6.03
C ALA A 347 9.28 -27.98 -5.67
N ASN A 348 8.62 -28.55 -6.67
CA ASN A 348 7.77 -29.72 -6.49
C ASN A 348 8.60 -30.92 -6.05
N SER A 349 8.28 -31.39 -4.85
CA SER A 349 9.00 -32.49 -4.22
C SER A 349 8.10 -33.17 -3.20
N ASP A 350 8.38 -34.44 -2.91
CA ASP A 350 7.69 -35.20 -1.85
C ASP A 350 7.77 -34.52 -0.47
N ALA A 351 8.74 -33.61 -0.26
CA ALA A 351 8.92 -32.87 0.98
C ALA A 351 8.06 -31.59 1.08
N ALA A 352 7.47 -31.14 -0.03
CA ALA A 352 6.61 -29.97 -0.12
C ALA A 352 5.46 -30.26 -1.11
N PRO A 353 4.49 -31.13 -0.73
CA PRO A 353 3.43 -31.56 -1.64
C PRO A 353 2.49 -30.41 -2.07
N CYS A 354 2.38 -29.36 -1.26
CA CYS A 354 1.57 -28.17 -1.54
C CYS A 354 2.38 -27.03 -2.18
N ASP A 355 3.52 -27.32 -2.79
CA ASP A 355 4.27 -26.29 -3.50
C ASP A 355 3.50 -25.77 -4.72
N LYS A 356 3.77 -24.52 -5.13
CA LYS A 356 3.07 -23.86 -6.24
C LYS A 356 1.55 -23.75 -6.06
N TYR A 357 1.06 -23.83 -4.82
CA TYR A 357 -0.32 -23.55 -4.46
C TYR A 357 -0.40 -22.45 -3.40
N ILE A 358 -1.63 -22.10 -3.03
CA ILE A 358 -1.89 -21.02 -2.08
C ILE A 358 -1.91 -21.58 -0.66
N THR A 359 -1.21 -20.86 0.23
CA THR A 359 -1.24 -21.08 1.68
C THR A 359 -2.09 -20.01 2.34
N GLU A 360 -2.99 -20.43 3.23
CA GLU A 360 -3.84 -19.57 4.03
C GLU A 360 -3.38 -19.56 5.50
N GLU A 361 -3.25 -18.36 6.05
CA GLU A 361 -2.90 -18.14 7.45
C GLU A 361 -3.73 -16.99 8.02
N LYS A 362 -3.90 -16.93 9.35
CA LYS A 362 -4.73 -15.91 10.01
C LYS A 362 -4.09 -15.24 11.22
N SER A 363 -4.48 -14.01 11.50
CA SER A 363 -4.01 -13.24 12.66
C SER A 363 -5.00 -12.16 13.09
N PRO A 364 -5.14 -11.85 14.40
CA PRO A 364 -5.88 -10.66 14.84
C PRO A 364 -5.12 -9.34 14.60
N ASN A 365 -3.92 -9.39 14.02
CA ASN A 365 -3.09 -8.21 13.74
C ASN A 365 -2.46 -8.32 12.36
N LEU A 366 -2.91 -7.46 11.43
CA LEU A 366 -2.44 -7.38 10.05
C LEU A 366 -0.91 -7.32 9.93
N ARG A 367 -0.24 -6.62 10.86
CA ARG A 367 1.22 -6.40 10.81
C ARG A 367 2.01 -7.43 11.64
N SER A 368 1.36 -8.50 12.12
CA SER A 368 2.05 -9.60 12.78
C SER A 368 2.96 -10.32 11.79
N THR A 369 4.11 -10.79 12.28
CA THR A 369 4.95 -11.77 11.54
C THR A 369 4.62 -13.21 11.95
N ASP A 370 3.73 -13.37 12.93
CA ASP A 370 3.30 -14.65 13.49
C ASP A 370 1.80 -14.81 13.18
N TYR A 371 1.53 -15.41 12.03
CA TYR A 371 0.19 -15.81 11.61
C TYR A 371 0.00 -17.30 11.94
N THR A 372 -1.21 -17.67 12.31
CA THR A 372 -1.58 -19.06 12.54
C THR A 372 -1.94 -19.70 11.22
N PHE A 373 -1.29 -20.81 10.88
CA PHE A 373 -1.63 -21.63 9.71
C PHE A 373 -3.10 -22.07 9.73
N VAL A 374 -3.77 -22.00 8.58
CA VAL A 374 -5.14 -22.50 8.36
C VAL A 374 -5.09 -23.70 7.42
N ALA A 375 -4.62 -23.51 6.19
CA ALA A 375 -4.53 -24.54 5.17
C ALA A 375 -3.42 -24.23 4.15
N ASP A 376 -2.99 -25.26 3.43
CA ASP A 376 -2.17 -25.19 2.22
C ASP A 376 -2.83 -26.02 1.12
N CYS A 377 -2.18 -26.17 -0.04
CA CYS A 377 -2.73 -26.87 -1.21
C CYS A 377 -4.02 -26.22 -1.77
N ILE A 378 -4.34 -24.97 -1.41
CA ILE A 378 -5.57 -24.33 -1.85
C ILE A 378 -5.55 -24.18 -3.38
N GLY A 379 -6.57 -24.75 -4.01
CA GLY A 379 -6.75 -24.82 -5.46
C GLY A 379 -6.32 -26.15 -6.09
N GLU A 380 -5.54 -26.99 -5.39
CA GLU A 380 -5.09 -28.27 -5.92
C GLU A 380 -6.28 -29.20 -6.29
N ALA A 381 -6.13 -29.94 -7.39
CA ALA A 381 -7.07 -30.98 -7.74
C ALA A 381 -6.87 -32.23 -6.87
N GLU A 382 -7.87 -32.59 -6.06
CA GLU A 382 -7.83 -33.78 -5.20
C GLU A 382 -8.69 -34.94 -5.73
N GLY A 383 -8.04 -36.03 -6.13
CA GLY A 383 -8.74 -37.25 -6.54
C GLY A 383 -9.60 -37.05 -7.80
N SER A 384 -10.93 -36.99 -7.62
CA SER A 384 -11.89 -36.69 -8.70
C SER A 384 -12.39 -35.25 -8.70
N GLU A 385 -12.05 -34.46 -7.66
CA GLU A 385 -12.47 -33.07 -7.55
C GLU A 385 -11.65 -32.20 -8.52
N PRO A 386 -12.31 -31.29 -9.26
CA PRO A 386 -11.63 -30.40 -10.17
C PRO A 386 -10.80 -29.36 -9.41
N GLY A 387 -9.66 -28.98 -10.00
CA GLY A 387 -8.79 -27.94 -9.46
C GLY A 387 -7.82 -27.41 -10.51
N ILE A 388 -6.74 -26.80 -10.04
CA ILE A 388 -5.63 -26.32 -10.86
C ILE A 388 -4.40 -27.19 -10.67
N SER A 389 -3.51 -27.19 -11.67
CA SER A 389 -2.25 -27.95 -11.62
C SER A 389 -1.10 -27.21 -10.92
N ARG A 390 -1.31 -25.91 -10.64
CA ARG A 390 -0.43 -24.94 -9.97
C ARG A 390 -1.14 -23.59 -9.99
N GLY A 391 -0.90 -22.74 -9.00
CA GLY A 391 -1.55 -21.45 -8.83
C GLY A 391 -0.60 -20.33 -8.43
N GLU A 392 -0.93 -19.11 -8.83
CA GLU A 392 -0.29 -17.86 -8.41
C GLU A 392 -1.33 -16.74 -8.33
N GLY A 393 -0.91 -15.57 -7.86
CA GLY A 393 -1.74 -14.37 -7.85
C GLY A 393 -3.15 -14.53 -7.26
N PRO A 394 -3.33 -15.06 -6.04
CA PRO A 394 -4.66 -15.18 -5.45
C PRO A 394 -5.29 -13.78 -5.30
N THR A 395 -6.51 -13.61 -5.78
CA THR A 395 -7.34 -12.43 -5.44
C THR A 395 -8.57 -12.89 -4.68
N VAL A 396 -8.74 -12.40 -3.45
CA VAL A 396 -9.80 -12.83 -2.52
C VAL A 396 -10.72 -11.66 -2.23
N PHE A 397 -12.03 -11.88 -2.33
CA PHE A 397 -13.03 -10.84 -2.07
C PHE A 397 -14.36 -11.44 -1.59
N GLU A 398 -15.07 -10.67 -0.77
CA GLU A 398 -16.41 -11.02 -0.31
C GLU A 398 -17.42 -10.79 -1.44
N SER A 399 -18.40 -11.66 -1.57
CA SER A 399 -19.57 -11.39 -2.41
C SER A 399 -20.35 -10.18 -1.90
N ASN A 400 -20.93 -9.37 -2.78
CA ASN A 400 -21.75 -8.21 -2.40
C ASN A 400 -22.97 -8.56 -1.54
N SER A 401 -23.39 -9.83 -1.49
CA SER A 401 -24.45 -10.29 -0.58
C SER A 401 -23.95 -10.59 0.83
N GLY A 402 -22.64 -10.76 1.01
CA GLY A 402 -21.99 -11.12 2.28
C GLY A 402 -22.23 -12.57 2.71
N ASP A 403 -22.62 -13.45 1.77
CA ASP A 403 -22.94 -14.84 2.10
C ASP A 403 -21.78 -15.81 1.85
N LYS A 404 -20.77 -15.38 1.09
CA LYS A 404 -19.59 -16.17 0.73
C LYS A 404 -18.42 -15.31 0.26
N TRP A 405 -17.26 -15.95 0.19
CA TRP A 405 -16.00 -15.44 -0.33
C TRP A 405 -15.66 -16.10 -1.66
N TYR A 406 -15.04 -15.34 -2.54
CA TYR A 406 -14.42 -15.83 -3.77
C TYR A 406 -12.90 -15.71 -3.67
N MET A 407 -12.19 -16.69 -4.23
CA MET A 407 -10.76 -16.62 -4.51
C MET A 407 -10.54 -16.97 -5.96
N PHE A 408 -10.00 -16.05 -6.76
CA PHE A 408 -9.54 -16.42 -8.09
C PHE A 408 -8.04 -16.71 -8.01
N ILE A 409 -7.59 -17.82 -8.59
CA ILE A 409 -6.19 -18.24 -8.60
C ILE A 409 -5.71 -18.35 -10.05
N ASP A 410 -4.61 -17.67 -10.41
CA ASP A 410 -4.03 -17.71 -11.75
C ASP A 410 -3.33 -19.05 -11.95
N GLU A 411 -3.92 -19.92 -12.79
CA GLU A 411 -3.26 -21.16 -13.21
C GLU A 411 -2.15 -20.81 -14.22
N PHE A 412 -0.99 -20.44 -13.69
CA PHE A 412 0.13 -19.95 -14.48
C PHE A 412 0.65 -21.01 -15.47
N GLY A 413 0.86 -20.58 -16.71
CA GLY A 413 1.15 -21.47 -17.84
C GLY A 413 -0.01 -22.39 -18.23
N GLY A 414 -1.19 -22.21 -17.63
CA GLY A 414 -2.44 -22.88 -17.92
C GLY A 414 -3.54 -21.89 -18.33
N ARG A 415 -4.76 -22.11 -17.84
CA ARG A 415 -5.99 -21.43 -18.28
C ARG A 415 -6.03 -19.92 -18.00
N GLY A 416 -5.22 -19.41 -17.08
CA GLY A 416 -5.46 -18.11 -16.46
C GLY A 416 -6.23 -18.28 -15.17
N TYR A 417 -6.94 -17.24 -14.74
CA TYR A 417 -7.71 -17.31 -13.50
C TYR A 417 -8.75 -18.43 -13.48
N VAL A 418 -8.79 -19.13 -12.35
CA VAL A 418 -9.82 -20.11 -12.00
C VAL A 418 -10.47 -19.68 -10.69
N PRO A 419 -11.80 -19.50 -10.64
CA PRO A 419 -12.51 -19.09 -9.44
C PRO A 419 -12.78 -20.28 -8.50
N PHE A 420 -12.64 -20.00 -7.21
CA PHE A 420 -12.98 -20.85 -6.08
C PHE A 420 -13.86 -20.07 -5.11
N GLU A 421 -14.62 -20.76 -4.27
CA GLU A 421 -15.50 -20.15 -3.27
C GLU A 421 -15.50 -20.90 -1.94
N THR A 422 -15.74 -20.15 -0.87
CA THR A 422 -15.98 -20.68 0.48
C THR A 422 -17.00 -19.85 1.24
N THR A 423 -17.60 -20.43 2.27
CA THR A 423 -18.49 -19.72 3.22
C THR A 423 -17.87 -19.58 4.61
N ASP A 424 -16.65 -20.10 4.79
CA ASP A 424 -15.96 -20.17 6.08
C ASP A 424 -14.46 -20.09 5.86
N LEU A 425 -13.87 -18.90 6.04
CA LEU A 425 -12.43 -18.69 5.93
C LEU A 425 -11.65 -19.50 6.99
N ASP A 426 -12.26 -19.82 8.14
CA ASP A 426 -11.58 -20.63 9.16
C ASP A 426 -11.42 -22.10 8.77
N SER A 427 -12.16 -22.57 7.76
CA SER A 427 -12.12 -23.96 7.31
C SER A 427 -10.88 -24.28 6.47
N GLY A 428 -10.36 -23.30 5.72
CA GLY A 428 -9.35 -23.52 4.68
C GLY A 428 -9.86 -24.29 3.46
N GLU A 429 -11.15 -24.60 3.39
CA GLU A 429 -11.76 -25.38 2.32
C GLU A 429 -12.31 -24.45 1.23
N TRP A 430 -11.81 -24.61 0.01
CA TRP A 430 -12.17 -23.80 -1.15
C TRP A 430 -12.64 -24.70 -2.30
N THR A 431 -13.87 -24.49 -2.77
CA THR A 431 -14.45 -25.29 -3.86
C THR A 431 -14.35 -24.54 -5.18
N MET A 432 -13.87 -25.18 -6.24
CA MET A 432 -13.83 -24.56 -7.58
C MET A 432 -15.25 -24.18 -8.02
N SER A 433 -15.45 -22.92 -8.40
CA SER A 433 -16.76 -22.45 -8.89
C SER A 433 -17.07 -23.05 -10.26
N GLU A 434 -18.33 -23.36 -10.50
CA GLU A 434 -18.82 -23.84 -11.80
C GLU A 434 -19.38 -22.70 -12.66
N ASN A 435 -19.42 -22.89 -13.98
CA ASN A 435 -20.13 -22.01 -14.93
C ASN A 435 -19.68 -20.53 -14.90
N TYR A 436 -18.38 -20.28 -14.83
CA TYR A 436 -17.81 -18.94 -14.91
C TYR A 436 -17.41 -18.54 -16.34
N ASP A 437 -17.44 -17.24 -16.61
CA ASP A 437 -17.13 -16.56 -17.86
C ASP A 437 -16.25 -15.33 -17.54
N LEU A 438 -14.95 -15.57 -17.46
CA LEU A 438 -13.92 -14.56 -17.19
C LEU A 438 -13.44 -13.93 -18.52
N PRO A 439 -12.69 -12.81 -18.48
CA PRO A 439 -11.96 -12.32 -19.66
C PRO A 439 -11.12 -13.39 -20.36
N ASP A 440 -10.68 -13.14 -21.60
CA ASP A 440 -10.03 -14.17 -22.43
C ASP A 440 -8.70 -14.70 -21.87
N SER A 441 -7.91 -13.84 -21.21
CA SER A 441 -6.62 -14.24 -20.60
C SER A 441 -6.24 -13.37 -19.40
N PRO A 442 -7.08 -13.23 -18.36
CA PRO A 442 -6.76 -12.47 -17.18
C PRO A 442 -5.68 -13.21 -16.39
N ARG A 443 -4.61 -12.48 -16.07
CA ARG A 443 -3.55 -12.87 -15.15
C ARG A 443 -3.66 -12.06 -13.86
N HIS A 444 -2.79 -12.34 -12.90
CA HIS A 444 -2.76 -11.73 -11.57
C HIS A 444 -3.30 -10.28 -11.54
N GLY A 445 -4.37 -10.05 -10.81
CA GLY A 445 -5.11 -8.79 -10.75
C GLY A 445 -5.99 -8.69 -9.52
N THR A 446 -6.98 -7.80 -9.52
CA THR A 446 -7.83 -7.53 -8.35
C THR A 446 -9.28 -7.29 -8.73
N VAL A 447 -10.19 -7.93 -8.00
CA VAL A 447 -11.62 -7.67 -8.07
C VAL A 447 -12.04 -6.66 -7.01
N LEU A 448 -12.63 -5.55 -7.44
CA LEU A 448 -13.15 -4.48 -6.60
C LEU A 448 -14.67 -4.43 -6.66
N PRO A 449 -15.38 -4.60 -5.53
CA PRO A 449 -16.79 -4.27 -5.43
C PRO A 449 -17.10 -2.80 -5.79
N VAL A 450 -18.09 -2.60 -6.67
CA VAL A 450 -18.50 -1.28 -7.14
C VAL A 450 -20.00 -1.06 -7.00
N THR A 451 -20.38 0.19 -6.77
CA THR A 451 -21.77 0.64 -6.73
C THR A 451 -22.40 0.61 -8.13
N ALA A 452 -23.73 0.71 -8.21
CA ALA A 452 -24.43 0.79 -9.49
C ALA A 452 -23.97 1.98 -10.35
N ASP A 453 -23.73 3.14 -9.73
CA ASP A 453 -23.32 4.36 -10.43
C ASP A 453 -21.87 4.25 -10.95
N GLU A 454 -20.99 3.61 -10.19
CA GLU A 454 -19.61 3.33 -10.62
C GLU A 454 -19.58 2.31 -11.76
N LEU A 455 -20.35 1.22 -11.65
CA LEU A 455 -20.46 0.23 -12.72
C LEU A 455 -21.01 0.85 -14.01
N GLN A 456 -22.05 1.69 -13.89
CA GLN A 456 -22.60 2.41 -15.04
C GLN A 456 -21.55 3.34 -15.65
N ARG A 457 -20.78 4.06 -14.84
CA ARG A 457 -19.75 4.99 -15.32
C ARG A 457 -18.63 4.27 -16.04
N LEU A 458 -18.12 3.16 -15.49
CA LEU A 458 -17.13 2.29 -16.13
C LEU A 458 -17.61 1.80 -17.50
N ARG A 459 -18.87 1.35 -17.59
CA ARG A 459 -19.48 0.90 -18.85
C ARG A 459 -19.77 2.05 -19.82
N ALA A 460 -20.05 3.25 -19.32
CA ALA A 460 -20.27 4.42 -20.18
C ALA A 460 -18.97 4.93 -20.80
N GLU A 461 -17.87 4.91 -20.04
CA GLU A 461 -16.55 5.35 -20.52
C GLU A 461 -15.88 4.28 -21.38
N TYR A 462 -15.82 3.05 -20.88
CA TYR A 462 -15.02 1.98 -21.48
C TYR A 462 -15.86 0.86 -22.10
N GLY A 463 -17.19 0.89 -21.99
CA GLY A 463 -18.01 -0.14 -22.63
C GLY A 463 -17.82 -0.11 -24.14
N THR A 464 -17.77 -1.29 -24.76
CA THR A 464 -17.89 -1.37 -26.21
C THR A 464 -19.27 -0.87 -26.57
N GLY A 465 -19.35 0.26 -27.28
CA GLY A 465 -20.62 0.75 -27.79
C GLY A 465 -21.30 -0.40 -28.53
N THR A 466 -22.49 -0.78 -28.07
CA THR A 466 -23.32 -1.74 -28.81
C THR A 466 -23.55 -1.12 -30.17
N SER A 467 -22.81 -1.61 -31.16
CA SER A 467 -23.16 -1.43 -32.55
C SER A 467 -24.47 -2.20 -32.72
N GLY A 468 -25.58 -1.48 -32.59
CA GLY A 468 -26.93 -2.03 -32.73
C GLY A 468 -27.24 -2.51 -34.14
#